data_AF-A0A7S0R8R2-F1
#
_entry.id   AF-A0A7S0R8R2-F1
#
_cell.length_a   1.000
_cell.length_b   1.000
_cell.length_c   1.000
_cell.angle_alpha   90.00
_cell.angle_beta   90.00
_cell.angle_gamma   90.00
#
_symmetry.space_group_name_H-M   'P 1'
#
loop_
_entity.id
_entity.type
_entity.pdbx_description
1 polymer ?
#
loop_
_entity_poly.entity_id
_entity_poly.type
_entity_poly.pdbx_seq_one_letter_code
_entity_poly.pdbx_strand_id
1 'polypeptide(L)'
;GMIQAAHIGVGISGQEGRQAVMSADFAIAQFRYLVPLLMVHGRWSYKRIARMICFFFYKNLLFGITIFTFNAFAAFSGQYLYNDFYMTLFNVIFTALTPLIIGMFDRDVDRDMGLKYSMLYRQGQRNTYFGFWPIVGWLFTATYQAAIIMVFVLYGCRSTEVSRVGGQTFGMWETGVIMFSVLIVTVHLQVTQIEEQWTWLHHLAIWLSQAVWWFYLLAYGAFPLSLASDLYYLFVGVVALSPQYWLMLLLVPIACQLPDFFWRQMRRHLNPDDHHVVQEIQLKQKRARRERAKRGEVAGGASDGSLAAANGTDKAQVGANNVVLNIFDRRTKNTGFVPPYDAKSQFYRFIASATKLRPGSGGALQTTARNPVLEHLDAELVTNNPMRAKRPSSALKGGSGTSNGSGPSGSAPPAPIAEGSNVNAHDAAMLSTYTAALK
;
A
#
# COMPACT_ATOMS: atom_id res chain seq x y z
N GLY A 1 -1.93 33.90 2.98
CA GLY A 1 -1.46 33.84 1.57
C GLY A 1 -1.99 32.57 0.90
N MET A 2 -1.93 32.48 -0.44
CA MET A 2 -2.49 31.37 -1.25
C MET A 2 -2.12 29.96 -0.73
N ILE A 3 -0.89 29.79 -0.24
CA ILE A 3 -0.35 28.51 0.25
C ILE A 3 -1.03 28.04 1.55
N GLN A 4 -1.44 28.98 2.42
CA GLN A 4 -2.14 28.68 3.69
C GLN A 4 -3.66 28.49 3.50
N ALA A 5 -4.21 29.00 2.40
CA ALA A 5 -5.62 28.86 2.07
C ALA A 5 -5.93 27.53 1.34
N ALA A 6 -4.91 26.89 0.76
CA ALA A 6 -5.04 25.60 0.12
C ALA A 6 -5.09 24.47 1.16
N HIS A 7 -5.80 23.37 0.83
CA HIS A 7 -5.84 22.18 1.69
C HIS A 7 -4.47 21.52 1.91
N ILE A 8 -3.55 21.70 0.94
CA ILE A 8 -2.18 21.21 1.01
C ILE A 8 -1.28 22.29 0.42
N GLY A 9 -0.42 22.87 1.26
CA GLY A 9 0.57 23.85 0.85
C GLY A 9 1.89 23.19 0.44
N VAL A 10 2.37 23.44 -0.78
CA VAL A 10 3.68 22.98 -1.25
C VAL A 10 4.56 24.18 -1.61
N GLY A 11 5.64 24.37 -0.86
CA GLY A 11 6.61 25.45 -1.05
C GLY A 11 7.82 24.99 -1.85
N ILE A 12 8.27 25.82 -2.79
CA ILE A 12 9.48 25.56 -3.59
C ILE A 12 10.65 26.33 -2.98
N SER A 13 11.71 25.63 -2.58
CA SER A 13 12.91 26.23 -1.99
C SER A 13 13.80 26.83 -3.07
N GLY A 14 13.80 28.16 -3.16
CA GLY A 14 14.72 28.95 -3.98
C GLY A 14 15.75 29.72 -3.15
N GLN A 15 16.71 30.33 -3.84
CA GLN A 15 17.72 31.21 -3.22
C GLN A 15 17.17 32.59 -2.84
N GLU A 16 16.08 33.02 -3.48
CA GLU A 16 15.57 34.40 -3.38
C GLU A 16 14.56 34.60 -2.24
N GLY A 17 14.07 33.53 -1.60
CA GLY A 17 13.18 33.66 -0.43
C GLY A 17 12.67 32.32 0.11
N ARG A 18 12.68 32.16 1.45
CA ARG A 18 12.21 30.96 2.15
C ARG A 18 10.85 31.12 2.84
N GLN A 19 10.23 32.31 2.80
CA GLN A 19 8.97 32.57 3.51
C GLN A 19 7.81 31.66 3.04
N ALA A 20 7.71 31.41 1.73
CA ALA A 20 6.72 30.49 1.16
C ALA A 20 6.97 29.03 1.59
N VAL A 21 8.22 28.64 1.82
CA VAL A 21 8.60 27.29 2.25
C VAL A 21 8.30 27.09 3.73
N MET A 22 8.60 28.10 4.56
CA MET A 22 8.33 28.04 6.01
C MET A 22 6.84 28.04 6.34
N SER A 23 5.98 28.49 5.42
CA SER A 23 4.53 28.51 5.57
C SER A 23 3.80 27.39 4.81
N ALA A 24 4.53 26.41 4.25
CA ALA A 24 3.99 25.28 3.51
C ALA A 24 4.09 23.96 4.31
N ASP A 25 3.19 23.01 4.04
CA ASP A 25 3.22 21.66 4.64
C ASP A 25 4.37 20.82 4.10
N PHE A 26 4.69 20.98 2.81
CA PHE A 26 5.79 20.29 2.14
C PHE A 26 6.75 21.28 1.50
N ALA A 27 8.05 21.07 1.71
CA ALA A 27 9.13 21.81 1.07
C ALA A 27 9.79 20.96 -0.01
N ILE A 28 9.76 21.40 -1.27
CA ILE A 28 10.44 20.74 -2.39
C ILE A 28 11.48 21.68 -3.01
N ALA A 29 12.60 21.14 -3.50
CA ALA A 29 13.64 21.96 -4.14
C ALA A 29 13.28 22.38 -5.57
N GLN A 30 12.56 21.54 -6.31
CA GLN A 30 12.24 21.75 -7.72
C GLN A 30 10.81 21.28 -8.01
N PHE A 31 10.14 21.94 -8.95
CA PHE A 31 8.75 21.61 -9.30
C PHE A 31 8.58 20.17 -9.83
N ARG A 32 9.60 19.59 -10.49
CA ARG A 32 9.58 18.18 -10.93
C ARG A 32 9.36 17.18 -9.78
N TYR A 33 9.69 17.51 -8.54
CA TYR A 33 9.43 16.63 -7.39
C TYR A 33 7.97 16.63 -6.92
N LEU A 34 7.13 17.52 -7.44
CA LEU A 34 5.69 17.51 -7.17
C LEU A 34 5.02 16.25 -7.71
N VAL A 35 5.44 15.78 -8.89
CA VAL A 35 4.88 14.56 -9.51
C VAL A 35 5.08 13.31 -8.64
N PRO A 36 6.30 12.95 -8.19
CA PRO A 36 6.48 11.81 -7.29
C PRO A 36 5.92 12.05 -5.88
N LEU A 37 5.81 13.29 -5.40
CA LEU A 37 5.16 13.58 -4.13
C LEU A 37 3.68 13.17 -4.18
N LEU A 38 2.93 13.63 -5.19
CA LEU A 38 1.50 13.34 -5.32
C LEU A 38 1.23 11.90 -5.80
N MET A 39 1.79 11.51 -6.95
CA MET A 39 1.44 10.25 -7.63
C MET A 39 1.89 9.00 -6.86
N VAL A 40 2.97 9.11 -6.10
CA VAL A 40 3.52 7.99 -5.33
C VAL A 40 3.13 8.14 -3.86
N HIS A 41 3.64 9.17 -3.18
CA HIS A 41 3.46 9.29 -1.73
C HIS A 41 2.02 9.62 -1.36
N GLY A 42 1.39 10.59 -2.04
CA GLY A 42 -0.02 10.94 -1.80
C GLY A 42 -0.96 9.75 -1.98
N ARG A 43 -0.78 9.00 -3.08
CA ARG A 43 -1.57 7.79 -3.38
C ARG A 43 -1.37 6.68 -2.33
N TRP A 44 -0.12 6.42 -1.95
CA TRP A 44 0.20 5.42 -0.93
C TRP A 44 -0.39 5.81 0.43
N SER A 45 -0.19 7.06 0.86
CA SER A 45 -0.74 7.56 2.13
C SER A 45 -2.26 7.46 2.17
N TYR A 46 -2.95 7.86 1.09
CA TYR A 46 -4.41 7.72 1.00
C TYR A 46 -4.86 6.26 1.17
N LYS A 47 -4.28 5.32 0.41
CA LYS A 47 -4.66 3.90 0.49
C LYS A 47 -4.35 3.28 1.85
N ARG A 48 -3.17 3.57 2.41
CA ARG A 48 -2.74 3.08 3.73
C ARG A 48 -3.67 3.55 4.83
N ILE A 49 -3.94 4.86 4.90
CA ILE A 49 -4.79 5.44 5.93
C ILE A 49 -6.23 4.93 5.78
N ALA A 50 -6.78 4.89 4.56
CA ALA A 50 -8.12 4.36 4.31
C ALA A 50 -8.26 2.91 4.78
N ARG A 51 -7.32 2.02 4.41
CA ARG A 51 -7.32 0.62 4.83
C ARG A 51 -7.15 0.48 6.34
N MET A 52 -6.20 1.21 6.91
CA MET A 52 -5.95 1.18 8.35
C MET A 52 -7.20 1.58 9.14
N ILE A 53 -7.88 2.66 8.75
CA ILE A 53 -9.10 3.13 9.42
C ILE A 53 -10.23 2.12 9.26
N CYS A 54 -10.50 1.64 8.05
CA CYS A 54 -11.55 0.65 7.81
C CYS A 54 -11.31 -0.64 8.58
N PHE A 55 -10.05 -1.11 8.62
CA PHE A 55 -9.67 -2.30 9.38
C PHE A 55 -9.78 -2.06 10.90
N PHE A 56 -9.43 -0.87 11.37
CA PHE A 56 -9.60 -0.48 12.77
C PHE A 56 -11.07 -0.49 13.18
N PHE A 57 -11.98 0.02 12.35
CA PHE A 57 -13.41 -0.11 12.59
C PHE A 57 -13.86 -1.57 12.60
N TYR A 58 -13.46 -2.34 11.60
CA TYR A 58 -13.77 -3.76 11.51
C TYR A 58 -13.39 -4.55 12.77
N LYS A 59 -12.15 -4.43 13.26
CA LYS A 59 -11.69 -5.22 14.42
C LYS A 59 -12.41 -4.84 15.72
N ASN A 60 -12.66 -3.54 15.93
CA ASN A 60 -13.36 -3.04 17.11
C ASN A 60 -14.83 -3.42 17.09
N LEU A 61 -15.45 -3.38 15.92
CA LEU A 61 -16.83 -3.77 15.72
C LEU A 61 -17.00 -5.28 15.87
N LEU A 62 -16.11 -6.10 15.31
CA LEU A 62 -16.09 -7.54 15.52
C LEU A 62 -16.06 -7.85 17.03
N PHE A 63 -15.14 -7.21 17.76
CA PHE A 63 -15.04 -7.32 19.20
C PHE A 63 -16.33 -6.89 19.92
N GLY A 64 -16.85 -5.70 19.64
CA GLY A 64 -18.06 -5.17 20.26
C GLY A 64 -19.31 -6.02 19.97
N ILE A 65 -19.49 -6.49 18.73
CA ILE A 65 -20.64 -7.34 18.35
C ILE A 65 -20.57 -8.69 19.06
N THR A 66 -19.38 -9.29 19.25
CA THR A 66 -19.30 -10.55 20.02
C THR A 66 -19.77 -10.36 21.47
N ILE A 67 -19.38 -9.28 22.13
CA ILE A 67 -19.84 -8.96 23.50
C ILE A 67 -21.35 -8.70 23.52
N PHE A 68 -21.84 -7.89 22.57
CA PHE A 68 -23.25 -7.54 22.47
C PHE A 68 -24.13 -8.78 22.24
N THR A 69 -23.70 -9.66 21.33
CA THR A 69 -24.45 -10.88 21.00
C THR A 69 -24.42 -11.85 22.17
N PHE A 70 -23.29 -11.99 22.87
CA PHE A 70 -23.22 -12.79 24.09
C PHE A 70 -24.16 -12.26 25.19
N ASN A 71 -24.20 -10.94 25.40
CA ASN A 71 -25.13 -10.34 26.36
C ASN A 71 -26.59 -10.63 25.99
N ALA A 72 -26.94 -10.64 24.70
CA ALA A 72 -28.26 -11.06 24.25
C ALA A 72 -28.53 -12.54 24.58
N PHE A 73 -27.55 -13.43 24.39
CA PHE A 73 -27.64 -14.84 24.83
C PHE A 73 -27.80 -14.98 26.36
N ALA A 74 -27.17 -14.09 27.14
CA ALA A 74 -27.28 -14.04 28.59
C ALA A 74 -28.51 -13.25 29.09
N ALA A 75 -29.52 -13.03 28.24
CA ALA A 75 -30.75 -12.30 28.54
C ALA A 75 -30.52 -10.88 29.10
N PHE A 76 -29.44 -10.22 28.65
CA PHE A 76 -29.00 -8.89 29.10
C PHE A 76 -28.78 -8.78 30.62
N SER A 77 -28.40 -9.87 31.28
CA SER A 77 -28.08 -9.91 32.71
C SER A 77 -26.82 -9.11 33.12
N GLY A 78 -26.03 -8.64 32.15
CA GLY A 78 -24.74 -7.96 32.41
C GLY A 78 -23.58 -8.93 32.69
N GLN A 79 -23.79 -10.22 32.44
CA GLN A 79 -22.78 -11.25 32.63
C GLN A 79 -21.63 -11.08 31.60
N TYR A 80 -20.39 -11.01 32.08
CA TYR A 80 -19.23 -10.68 31.26
C TYR A 80 -18.50 -11.93 30.79
N LEU A 81 -18.46 -12.15 29.46
CA LEU A 81 -17.76 -13.31 28.86
C LEU A 81 -16.24 -13.18 28.94
N TYR A 82 -15.76 -11.95 28.80
CA TYR A 82 -14.34 -11.62 28.73
C TYR A 82 -13.89 -11.00 30.05
N ASN A 83 -12.72 -11.40 30.53
CA ASN A 83 -12.09 -10.75 31.68
C ASN A 83 -11.64 -9.33 31.33
N ASP A 84 -11.80 -8.43 32.31
CA ASP A 84 -11.57 -6.99 32.17
C ASP A 84 -10.15 -6.64 31.71
N PHE A 85 -9.14 -7.40 32.15
CA PHE A 85 -7.75 -7.13 31.80
C PHE A 85 -7.52 -7.34 30.30
N TYR A 86 -7.79 -8.54 29.77
CA TYR A 86 -7.53 -8.78 28.34
C TYR A 86 -8.50 -8.05 27.42
N MET A 87 -9.71 -7.72 27.88
CA MET A 87 -10.63 -6.82 27.18
C MET A 87 -9.99 -5.44 26.97
N THR A 88 -9.37 -4.87 28.00
CA THR A 88 -8.67 -3.57 27.91
C THR A 88 -7.41 -3.66 27.05
N LEU A 89 -6.67 -4.77 27.13
CA LEU A 89 -5.43 -4.97 26.39
C LEU A 89 -5.63 -5.33 24.90
N PHE A 90 -6.85 -5.69 24.49
CA PHE A 90 -7.18 -6.08 23.12
C PHE A 90 -6.68 -5.08 22.06
N ASN A 91 -6.99 -3.81 22.26
CA ASN A 91 -6.66 -2.76 21.31
C ASN A 91 -5.21 -2.29 21.37
N VAL A 92 -4.59 -2.37 22.54
CA VAL A 92 -3.27 -1.76 22.83
C VAL A 92 -2.13 -2.75 22.61
N ILE A 93 -2.29 -3.99 23.06
CA ILE A 93 -1.22 -4.99 23.05
C ILE A 93 -1.46 -6.02 21.94
N PHE A 94 -2.64 -6.65 21.94
CA PHE A 94 -2.86 -7.82 21.08
C PHE A 94 -3.06 -7.46 19.61
N THR A 95 -3.69 -6.31 19.30
CA THR A 95 -4.06 -5.97 17.92
C THR A 95 -3.61 -4.58 17.45
N ALA A 96 -2.76 -3.86 18.20
CA ALA A 96 -2.30 -2.52 17.83
C ALA A 96 -1.26 -2.53 16.70
N LEU A 97 -0.36 -3.50 16.75
CA LEU A 97 0.84 -3.52 15.91
C LEU A 97 0.50 -3.73 14.43
N THR A 98 -0.49 -4.58 14.16
CA THR A 98 -0.91 -4.95 12.82
C THR A 98 -1.48 -3.79 11.98
N PRO A 99 -2.52 -3.04 12.43
CA PRO A 99 -3.03 -1.88 11.69
C PRO A 99 -1.96 -0.81 11.48
N LEU A 100 -1.08 -0.61 12.46
CA LEU A 100 0.01 0.37 12.38
C LEU A 100 0.98 0.01 11.25
N ILE A 101 1.38 -1.26 11.15
CA ILE A 101 2.33 -1.69 10.11
C ILE A 101 1.71 -1.61 8.71
N ILE A 102 0.42 -1.95 8.56
CA ILE A 102 -0.31 -1.72 7.30
C ILE A 102 -0.32 -0.22 6.95
N GLY A 103 -0.65 0.64 7.92
CA GLY A 103 -0.72 2.09 7.75
C GLY A 103 0.62 2.74 7.39
N MET A 104 1.74 2.18 7.84
CA MET A 104 3.07 2.73 7.58
C MET A 104 3.73 2.14 6.34
N PHE A 105 3.65 0.83 6.17
CA PHE A 105 4.52 0.12 5.24
C PHE A 105 3.79 -0.39 4.01
N ASP A 106 2.48 -0.65 4.03
CA ASP A 106 1.75 -1.28 2.91
C ASP A 106 1.94 -0.54 1.58
N ARG A 107 2.10 -1.26 0.48
CA ARG A 107 2.28 -0.67 -0.86
C ARG A 107 1.57 -1.53 -1.88
N ASP A 108 0.78 -0.86 -2.69
CA ASP A 108 0.00 -1.51 -3.73
C ASP A 108 0.83 -1.82 -4.98
N VAL A 109 1.65 -0.86 -5.41
CA VAL A 109 2.41 -0.87 -6.68
C VAL A 109 3.78 -0.23 -6.45
N ASP A 110 4.81 -0.71 -7.15
CA ASP A 110 6.17 -0.15 -7.05
C ASP A 110 6.20 1.31 -7.55
N ARG A 111 7.11 2.13 -7.00
CA ARG A 111 7.26 3.57 -7.32
C ARG A 111 7.28 3.85 -8.83
N ASP A 112 8.07 3.09 -9.58
CA ASP A 112 8.28 3.31 -11.03
C ASP A 112 6.99 3.07 -11.82
N MET A 113 6.20 2.07 -11.41
CA MET A 113 4.91 1.75 -12.05
C MET A 113 3.85 2.79 -11.69
N GLY A 114 3.87 3.32 -10.46
CA GLY A 114 2.99 4.42 -10.07
C GLY A 114 3.23 5.70 -10.87
N LEU A 115 4.49 6.00 -11.20
CA LEU A 115 4.83 7.14 -12.05
C LEU A 115 4.49 6.92 -13.53
N LYS A 116 4.64 5.68 -14.02
CA LYS A 116 4.30 5.29 -15.39
C LYS A 116 2.78 5.33 -15.64
N TYR A 117 1.98 4.85 -14.68
CA TYR A 117 0.53 4.78 -14.78
C TYR A 117 -0.13 5.80 -13.84
N SER A 118 -0.04 7.08 -14.18
CA SER A 118 -0.61 8.19 -13.40
C SER A 118 -2.14 8.13 -13.25
N MET A 119 -2.83 7.40 -14.13
CA MET A 119 -4.29 7.19 -14.04
C MET A 119 -4.72 6.53 -12.71
N LEU A 120 -3.84 5.79 -12.03
CA LEU A 120 -4.15 5.18 -10.73
C LEU A 120 -4.44 6.22 -9.64
N TYR A 121 -4.01 7.47 -9.82
CA TYR A 121 -4.31 8.55 -8.89
C TYR A 121 -5.80 8.93 -8.87
N ARG A 122 -6.54 8.67 -9.96
CA ARG A 122 -7.98 8.96 -10.06
C ARG A 122 -8.82 8.22 -9.00
N GLN A 123 -8.33 7.07 -8.52
CA GLN A 123 -8.99 6.30 -7.46
C GLN A 123 -9.05 7.07 -6.13
N GLY A 124 -8.03 7.88 -5.83
CA GLY A 124 -8.00 8.75 -4.65
C GLY A 124 -8.94 9.95 -4.80
N GLN A 125 -8.96 10.58 -5.97
CA GLN A 125 -9.86 11.71 -6.26
C GLN A 125 -11.35 11.33 -6.17
N ARG A 126 -11.70 10.10 -6.58
CA ARG A 126 -13.07 9.56 -6.47
C ARG A 126 -13.40 9.01 -5.08
N ASN A 127 -12.49 9.11 -4.13
CA ASN A 127 -12.61 8.58 -2.77
C ASN A 127 -13.09 7.12 -2.71
N THR A 128 -12.51 6.25 -3.55
CA THR A 128 -13.04 4.89 -3.77
C THR A 128 -12.89 3.97 -2.55
N TYR A 129 -11.88 4.20 -1.71
CA TYR A 129 -11.55 3.31 -0.58
C TYR A 129 -12.11 3.80 0.76
N PHE A 130 -12.34 5.09 0.90
CA PHE A 130 -12.88 5.71 2.11
C PHE A 130 -14.25 6.35 1.84
N GLY A 131 -15.13 5.60 1.17
CA GLY A 131 -16.52 5.98 0.93
C GLY A 131 -17.48 5.28 1.89
N PHE A 132 -18.76 5.68 1.86
CA PHE A 132 -19.82 5.07 2.66
C PHE A 132 -19.98 3.57 2.38
N TRP A 133 -20.02 3.16 1.11
CA TRP A 133 -20.22 1.77 0.71
C TRP A 133 -19.10 0.81 1.15
N PRO A 134 -17.80 1.13 0.97
CA PRO A 134 -16.72 0.35 1.56
C PRO A 134 -16.87 0.16 3.07
N ILE A 135 -17.19 1.23 3.81
CA ILE A 135 -17.35 1.19 5.28
C ILE A 135 -18.51 0.25 5.66
N VAL A 136 -19.65 0.33 4.98
CA VAL A 136 -20.78 -0.59 5.19
C VAL A 136 -20.39 -2.03 4.86
N GLY A 137 -19.57 -2.25 3.82
CA GLY A 137 -19.00 -3.56 3.52
C GLY A 137 -18.17 -4.13 4.69
N TRP A 138 -17.30 -3.31 5.29
CA TRP A 138 -16.53 -3.70 6.48
C TRP A 138 -17.41 -3.98 7.70
N LEU A 139 -18.47 -3.19 7.90
CA LEU A 139 -19.45 -3.38 8.97
C LEU A 139 -20.17 -4.73 8.81
N PHE A 140 -20.62 -5.05 7.60
CA PHE A 140 -21.23 -6.35 7.30
C PHE A 140 -20.23 -7.49 7.52
N THR A 141 -18.97 -7.32 7.09
CA THR A 141 -17.92 -8.32 7.29
C THR A 141 -17.68 -8.61 8.76
N ALA A 142 -17.59 -7.58 9.61
CA ALA A 142 -17.45 -7.76 11.06
C ALA A 142 -18.67 -8.47 11.67
N THR A 143 -19.88 -8.10 11.24
CA THR A 143 -21.13 -8.63 11.80
C THR A 143 -21.28 -10.12 11.51
N TYR A 144 -21.09 -10.54 10.26
CA TYR A 144 -21.21 -11.96 9.93
C TYR A 144 -20.09 -12.78 10.59
N GLN A 145 -18.84 -12.26 10.65
CA GLN A 145 -17.75 -12.97 11.32
C GLN A 145 -18.01 -13.11 12.82
N ALA A 146 -18.55 -12.08 13.47
CA ALA A 146 -18.97 -12.15 14.86
C ALA A 146 -20.03 -13.23 15.08
N ALA A 147 -21.03 -13.29 14.19
CA ALA A 147 -22.08 -14.30 14.25
C ALA A 147 -21.52 -15.73 14.08
N ILE A 148 -20.59 -15.95 13.14
CA ILE A 148 -19.92 -17.24 12.97
C ILE A 148 -19.14 -17.62 14.23
N ILE A 149 -18.30 -16.71 14.77
CA ILE A 149 -17.54 -16.97 16.00
C ILE A 149 -18.50 -17.35 17.14
N MET A 150 -19.58 -16.59 17.31
CA MET A 150 -20.56 -16.81 18.36
C MET A 150 -21.23 -18.19 18.24
N VAL A 151 -21.76 -18.52 17.05
CA VAL A 151 -22.47 -19.79 16.83
C VAL A 151 -21.53 -20.98 17.00
N PHE A 152 -20.34 -20.95 16.41
CA PHE A 152 -19.41 -22.07 16.48
C PHE A 152 -18.90 -22.30 17.90
N VAL A 153 -18.54 -21.23 18.61
CA VAL A 153 -17.98 -21.36 19.97
C VAL A 153 -19.07 -21.74 20.97
N LEU A 154 -20.26 -21.15 20.92
CA LEU A 154 -21.35 -21.52 21.83
C LEU A 154 -21.90 -22.93 21.56
N TYR A 155 -22.02 -23.32 20.29
CA TYR A 155 -22.46 -24.66 19.93
C TYR A 155 -21.41 -25.71 20.30
N GLY A 156 -20.13 -25.44 20.05
CA GLY A 156 -19.07 -26.39 20.37
C GLY A 156 -18.75 -26.49 21.85
N CYS A 157 -18.88 -25.40 22.62
CA CYS A 157 -18.65 -25.40 24.07
C CYS A 157 -19.93 -25.66 24.86
N ARG A 158 -20.92 -26.32 24.25
CA ARG A 158 -22.22 -26.56 24.88
C ARG A 158 -22.03 -27.42 26.14
N SER A 159 -22.47 -26.89 27.28
CA SER A 159 -22.28 -27.47 28.62
C SER A 159 -22.95 -28.84 28.82
N THR A 160 -23.75 -29.30 27.86
CA THR A 160 -24.43 -30.61 27.89
C THR A 160 -23.56 -31.77 27.41
N GLU A 161 -22.42 -31.50 26.77
CA GLU A 161 -21.53 -32.53 26.25
C GLU A 161 -20.24 -32.64 27.08
N VAL A 162 -19.85 -33.88 27.39
CA VAL A 162 -18.64 -34.20 28.13
C VAL A 162 -17.46 -34.15 27.18
N SER A 163 -16.86 -32.97 27.03
CA SER A 163 -15.75 -32.76 26.09
C SER A 163 -14.35 -32.97 26.68
N ARG A 164 -14.22 -33.21 27.99
CA ARG A 164 -12.92 -33.48 28.63
C ARG A 164 -12.67 -34.97 28.84
N VAL A 165 -11.40 -35.36 28.73
CA VAL A 165 -10.89 -36.70 29.10
C VAL A 165 -11.24 -37.06 30.56
N GLY A 166 -11.46 -36.06 31.43
CA GLY A 166 -11.85 -36.23 32.83
C GLY A 166 -13.34 -36.09 33.15
N GLY A 167 -14.25 -36.07 32.17
CA GLY A 167 -15.69 -36.09 32.46
C GLY A 167 -16.34 -34.74 32.80
N GLN A 168 -15.58 -33.64 32.80
CA GLN A 168 -16.07 -32.30 33.20
C GLN A 168 -16.55 -31.47 32.01
N THR A 169 -17.54 -30.60 32.26
CA THR A 169 -18.13 -29.69 31.27
C THR A 169 -17.31 -28.41 31.11
N PHE A 170 -17.46 -27.72 29.97
CA PHE A 170 -16.85 -26.40 29.77
C PHE A 170 -17.51 -25.34 30.64
N GLY A 171 -16.68 -24.60 31.37
CA GLY A 171 -17.08 -23.42 32.11
C GLY A 171 -17.24 -22.20 31.21
N MET A 172 -17.91 -21.16 31.74
CA MET A 172 -18.07 -19.90 31.04
C MET A 172 -16.72 -19.23 30.74
N TRP A 173 -15.79 -19.22 31.70
CA TRP A 173 -14.46 -18.63 31.55
C TRP A 173 -13.61 -19.29 30.47
N GLU A 174 -13.73 -20.60 30.32
CA GLU A 174 -13.04 -21.36 29.30
C GLU A 174 -13.59 -21.01 27.92
N THR A 175 -14.93 -20.94 27.83
CA THR A 175 -15.62 -20.48 26.61
C THR A 175 -15.18 -19.06 26.24
N GLY A 176 -15.00 -18.17 27.23
CA GLY A 176 -14.47 -16.82 27.03
C GLY A 176 -13.05 -16.80 26.47
N VAL A 177 -12.14 -17.60 27.04
CA VAL A 177 -10.75 -17.72 26.54
C VAL A 177 -10.69 -18.32 25.14
N ILE A 178 -11.52 -19.33 24.84
CA ILE A 178 -11.63 -19.93 23.51
C ILE A 178 -12.13 -18.87 22.50
N MET A 179 -13.23 -18.19 22.82
CA MET A 179 -13.83 -17.19 21.94
C MET A 179 -12.86 -16.03 21.66
N PHE A 180 -12.18 -15.53 22.69
CA PHE A 180 -11.22 -14.43 22.54
C PHE A 180 -9.97 -14.86 21.73
N SER A 181 -9.47 -16.09 21.94
CA SER A 181 -8.35 -16.63 21.16
C SER A 181 -8.70 -16.74 19.68
N VAL A 182 -9.89 -17.28 19.37
CA VAL A 182 -10.43 -17.37 18.00
C VAL A 182 -10.58 -15.98 17.38
N LEU A 183 -11.06 -15.01 18.15
CA LEU A 183 -11.23 -13.63 17.70
C LEU A 183 -9.91 -13.00 17.30
N ILE A 184 -8.87 -13.11 18.14
CA ILE A 184 -7.53 -12.58 17.84
C ILE A 184 -6.97 -13.21 16.55
N VAL A 185 -7.04 -14.53 16.42
CA VAL A 185 -6.56 -15.22 15.21
C VAL A 185 -7.36 -14.77 13.98
N THR A 186 -8.68 -14.60 14.11
CA THR A 186 -9.54 -14.13 13.02
C THR A 186 -9.16 -12.72 12.58
N VAL A 187 -8.87 -11.80 13.51
CA VAL A 187 -8.41 -10.44 13.19
C VAL A 187 -7.06 -10.46 12.49
N HIS A 188 -6.12 -11.30 12.93
CA HIS A 188 -4.81 -11.44 12.29
C HIS A 188 -4.91 -12.06 10.89
N LEU A 189 -5.73 -13.10 10.70
CA LEU A 189 -5.97 -13.68 9.38
C LEU A 189 -6.66 -12.68 8.44
N GLN A 190 -7.61 -11.88 8.94
CA GLN A 190 -8.24 -10.83 8.14
C GLN A 190 -7.19 -9.88 7.58
N VAL A 191 -6.17 -9.50 8.37
CA VAL A 191 -5.07 -8.66 7.88
C VAL A 191 -4.35 -9.31 6.73
N THR A 192 -3.97 -10.59 6.87
CA THR A 192 -3.22 -11.29 5.83
C THR A 192 -3.93 -11.29 4.47
N GLN A 193 -5.27 -11.22 4.48
CA GLN A 193 -6.08 -11.15 3.25
C GLN A 193 -6.18 -9.73 2.66
N ILE A 194 -5.96 -8.70 3.46
CA ILE A 194 -6.05 -7.29 3.04
C ILE A 194 -4.72 -6.78 2.51
N GLU A 195 -3.62 -7.26 3.08
CA GLU A 195 -2.27 -6.84 2.71
C GLU A 195 -1.97 -7.14 1.24
N GLU A 196 -1.54 -6.12 0.51
CA GLU A 196 -1.18 -6.26 -0.91
C GLU A 196 0.29 -6.62 -1.09
N GLN A 197 1.16 -6.19 -0.17
CA GLN A 197 2.55 -6.65 -0.14
C GLN A 197 2.81 -7.41 1.16
N TRP A 198 3.52 -8.52 1.03
CA TRP A 198 3.99 -9.29 2.18
C TRP A 198 5.44 -8.90 2.45
N THR A 199 5.67 -8.14 3.52
CA THR A 199 7.03 -7.86 4.00
C THR A 199 7.32 -8.62 5.27
N TRP A 200 8.60 -8.80 5.59
CA TRP A 200 9.02 -9.45 6.83
C TRP A 200 8.47 -8.73 8.09
N LEU A 201 8.26 -7.41 8.02
CA LEU A 201 7.67 -6.62 9.10
C LEU A 201 6.22 -7.01 9.36
N HIS A 202 5.41 -7.24 8.33
CA HIS A 202 4.03 -7.69 8.50
C HIS A 202 3.97 -9.08 9.14
N HIS A 203 4.85 -9.99 8.72
CA HIS A 203 4.99 -11.29 9.37
C HIS A 203 5.37 -11.16 10.84
N LEU A 204 6.41 -10.37 11.14
CA LEU A 204 6.82 -10.13 12.51
C LEU A 204 5.65 -9.57 13.33
N ALA A 205 4.90 -8.62 12.79
CA ALA A 205 3.74 -8.02 13.45
C ALA A 205 2.72 -9.08 13.87
N ILE A 206 2.29 -9.90 12.92
CA ILE A 206 1.22 -10.89 13.11
C ILE A 206 1.68 -11.99 14.08
N TRP A 207 2.87 -12.55 13.87
CA TRP A 207 3.39 -13.63 14.70
C TRP A 207 3.74 -13.15 16.12
N LEU A 208 4.30 -11.94 16.26
CA LEU A 208 4.58 -11.36 17.57
C LEU A 208 3.28 -11.09 18.33
N SER A 209 2.29 -10.46 17.69
CA SER A 209 0.99 -10.22 18.30
C SER A 209 0.29 -11.52 18.74
N GLN A 210 0.38 -12.57 17.92
CA GLN A 210 -0.15 -13.89 18.29
C GLN A 210 0.62 -14.53 19.45
N ALA A 211 1.95 -14.45 19.44
CA ALA A 211 2.79 -14.99 20.51
C ALA A 211 2.54 -14.25 21.84
N VAL A 212 2.33 -12.95 21.80
CA VAL A 212 2.02 -12.13 22.98
C VAL A 212 0.68 -12.55 23.62
N TRP A 213 -0.31 -12.95 22.83
CA TRP A 213 -1.57 -13.50 23.38
C TRP A 213 -1.35 -14.81 24.17
N TRP A 214 -0.62 -15.77 23.60
CA TRP A 214 -0.32 -17.02 24.30
C TRP A 214 0.61 -16.82 25.51
N PHE A 215 1.59 -15.92 25.38
CA PHE A 215 2.44 -15.54 26.51
C PHE A 215 1.62 -14.91 27.64
N TYR A 216 0.66 -14.04 27.32
CA TYR A 216 -0.26 -13.47 28.29
C TYR A 216 -1.07 -14.55 29.00
N LEU A 217 -1.62 -15.54 28.29
CA LEU A 217 -2.37 -16.64 28.92
C LEU A 217 -1.51 -17.46 29.89
N LEU A 218 -0.24 -17.71 29.55
CA LEU A 218 0.71 -18.42 30.42
C LEU A 218 1.12 -17.58 31.64
N ALA A 219 1.47 -16.31 31.42
CA ALA A 219 1.90 -15.41 32.47
C ALA A 219 0.76 -15.07 33.44
N TYR A 220 -0.43 -14.77 32.90
CA TYR A 220 -1.58 -14.43 33.72
C TYR A 220 -2.08 -15.63 34.54
N GLY A 221 -2.07 -16.82 33.95
CA GLY A 221 -2.40 -18.05 34.65
C GLY A 221 -1.41 -18.46 35.75
N ALA A 222 -0.20 -17.89 35.76
CA ALA A 222 0.83 -18.16 36.77
C ALA A 222 0.83 -17.15 37.94
N PHE A 223 0.07 -16.05 37.85
CA PHE A 223 -0.08 -15.12 38.97
C PHE A 223 -0.78 -15.78 40.16
N PRO A 224 -0.54 -15.30 41.40
CA PRO A 224 -1.20 -15.84 42.57
C PRO A 224 -2.73 -15.68 42.47
N LEU A 225 -3.45 -16.58 43.13
CA LEU A 225 -4.92 -16.65 43.13
C LEU A 225 -5.58 -15.31 43.51
N SER A 226 -4.91 -14.50 44.35
CA SER A 226 -5.36 -13.17 44.77
C SER A 226 -5.51 -12.17 43.62
N LEU A 227 -4.79 -12.36 42.51
CA LEU A 227 -4.80 -11.45 41.36
C LEU A 227 -5.44 -12.08 40.12
N ALA A 228 -5.25 -13.39 39.91
CA ALA A 228 -5.75 -14.08 38.73
C ALA A 228 -7.19 -14.61 38.88
N SER A 229 -7.69 -14.78 40.12
CA SER A 229 -9.01 -15.34 40.48
C SER A 229 -9.52 -16.41 39.49
N ASP A 230 -10.28 -15.97 38.50
CA ASP A 230 -11.07 -16.81 37.58
C ASP A 230 -10.24 -17.45 36.46
N LEU A 231 -9.03 -16.95 36.22
CA LEU A 231 -8.10 -17.44 35.18
C LEU A 231 -6.90 -18.18 35.75
N TYR A 232 -6.83 -18.34 37.07
CA TYR A 232 -5.72 -19.04 37.73
C TYR A 232 -5.59 -20.46 37.17
N TYR A 233 -4.43 -20.78 36.59
CA TYR A 233 -4.11 -22.07 35.98
C TYR A 233 -5.10 -22.56 34.89
N LEU A 234 -6.04 -21.72 34.43
CA LEU A 234 -7.11 -22.13 33.52
C LEU A 234 -6.57 -22.57 32.15
N PHE A 235 -5.61 -21.82 31.63
CA PHE A 235 -5.04 -22.12 30.31
C PHE A 235 -4.23 -23.42 30.32
N VAL A 236 -3.29 -23.56 31.24
CA VAL A 236 -2.39 -24.73 31.32
C VAL A 236 -3.13 -25.98 31.80
N GLY A 237 -3.99 -25.83 32.81
CA GLY A 237 -4.67 -26.97 33.43
C GLY A 237 -5.86 -27.51 32.65
N VAL A 238 -6.53 -26.66 31.86
CA VAL A 238 -7.82 -27.01 31.25
C VAL A 238 -7.84 -26.76 29.74
N VAL A 239 -7.63 -25.51 29.32
CA VAL A 239 -7.90 -25.11 27.92
C VAL A 239 -6.87 -25.69 26.94
N ALA A 240 -5.58 -25.63 27.27
CA ALA A 240 -4.50 -26.08 26.38
C ALA A 240 -4.45 -27.61 26.24
N LEU A 241 -4.87 -28.36 27.25
CA LEU A 241 -4.97 -29.82 27.22
C LEU A 241 -6.12 -30.31 26.33
N SER A 242 -7.15 -29.50 26.12
CA SER A 242 -8.32 -29.89 25.34
C SER A 242 -8.03 -29.83 23.83
N PRO A 243 -8.19 -30.94 23.08
CA PRO A 243 -8.08 -30.92 21.61
C PRO A 243 -9.09 -29.97 20.94
N GLN A 244 -10.24 -29.76 21.60
CA GLN A 244 -11.30 -28.88 21.11
C GLN A 244 -10.83 -27.43 20.98
N TYR A 245 -9.99 -26.94 21.91
CA TYR A 245 -9.44 -25.59 21.82
C TYR A 245 -8.65 -25.39 20.52
N TRP A 246 -7.71 -26.29 20.23
CA TRP A 246 -6.87 -26.22 19.04
C TRP A 246 -7.67 -26.38 17.75
N LEU A 247 -8.67 -27.27 17.76
CA LEU A 247 -9.56 -27.45 16.61
C LEU A 247 -10.39 -26.20 16.35
N MET A 248 -10.97 -25.58 17.39
CA MET A 248 -11.72 -24.33 17.26
C MET A 248 -10.84 -23.17 16.82
N LEU A 249 -9.62 -23.08 17.37
CA LEU A 249 -8.64 -22.06 17.04
C LEU A 249 -8.23 -22.09 15.56
N LEU A 250 -8.33 -23.26 14.91
CA LEU A 250 -8.06 -23.41 13.48
C LEU A 250 -9.32 -23.30 12.63
N LEU A 251 -10.38 -24.04 12.97
CA LEU A 251 -11.58 -24.19 12.15
C LEU A 251 -12.40 -22.90 12.10
N VAL A 252 -12.60 -22.23 13.24
CA VAL A 252 -13.49 -21.07 13.31
C VAL A 252 -12.92 -19.88 12.54
N PRO A 253 -11.64 -19.50 12.71
CA PRO A 253 -11.07 -18.44 11.88
C PRO A 253 -11.10 -18.76 10.40
N ILE A 254 -10.84 -20.00 9.99
CA ILE A 254 -10.97 -20.40 8.57
C ILE A 254 -12.41 -20.20 8.09
N ALA A 255 -13.41 -20.66 8.85
CA ALA A 255 -14.82 -20.51 8.50
C ALA A 255 -15.23 -19.02 8.37
N CYS A 256 -14.75 -18.14 9.25
CA CYS A 256 -14.98 -16.70 9.18
C CYS A 256 -14.38 -16.07 7.90
N GLN A 257 -13.21 -16.55 7.48
CA GLN A 257 -12.41 -15.97 6.41
C GLN A 257 -12.81 -16.48 5.02
N LEU A 258 -13.40 -17.66 4.91
CA LEU A 258 -13.78 -18.28 3.63
C LEU A 258 -14.78 -17.44 2.81
N PRO A 259 -15.88 -16.91 3.37
CA PRO A 259 -16.83 -16.08 2.62
C PRO A 259 -16.19 -14.81 2.06
N ASP A 260 -15.39 -14.10 2.86
CA ASP A 260 -14.70 -12.88 2.43
C ASP A 260 -13.63 -13.19 1.37
N PHE A 261 -12.86 -14.26 1.56
CA PHE A 261 -11.89 -14.73 0.57
C PHE A 261 -12.55 -15.01 -0.78
N PHE A 262 -13.65 -15.77 -0.77
CA PHE A 262 -14.39 -16.12 -1.98
C PHE A 262 -14.98 -14.88 -2.65
N TRP A 263 -15.61 -13.99 -1.88
CA TRP A 263 -16.18 -12.74 -2.38
C TRP A 263 -15.13 -11.84 -3.03
N ARG A 264 -13.99 -11.63 -2.37
CA ARG A 264 -12.88 -10.83 -2.91
C ARG A 264 -12.31 -11.45 -4.17
N GLN A 265 -12.12 -12.76 -4.18
CA GLN A 265 -11.58 -13.45 -5.34
C GLN A 265 -12.56 -13.39 -6.53
N MET A 266 -13.85 -13.59 -6.28
CA MET A 266 -14.91 -13.45 -7.28
C MET A 266 -14.96 -12.03 -7.86
N ARG A 267 -14.99 -11.02 -7.00
CA ARG A 267 -14.96 -9.60 -7.42
C ARG A 267 -13.70 -9.29 -8.22
N ARG A 268 -12.55 -9.81 -7.78
CA ARG A 268 -11.26 -9.63 -8.45
C ARG A 268 -11.22 -10.27 -9.84
N HIS A 269 -11.92 -11.39 -10.06
CA HIS A 269 -12.02 -12.04 -11.36
C HIS A 269 -13.04 -11.39 -12.30
N LEU A 270 -14.23 -11.04 -11.79
CA LEU A 270 -15.31 -10.49 -12.59
C LEU A 270 -15.10 -9.01 -12.92
N ASN A 271 -14.58 -8.23 -11.98
CA ASN A 271 -14.39 -6.79 -12.12
C ASN A 271 -13.09 -6.32 -11.43
N PRO A 272 -11.92 -6.48 -12.09
CA PRO A 272 -10.64 -6.10 -11.53
C PRO A 272 -10.47 -4.58 -11.49
N ASP A 273 -10.16 -4.02 -10.32
CA ASP A 273 -9.75 -2.62 -10.20
C ASP A 273 -8.42 -2.32 -10.94
N ASP A 274 -8.21 -1.06 -11.37
CA ASP A 274 -7.05 -0.67 -12.20
C ASP A 274 -5.69 -1.05 -11.58
N HIS A 275 -5.59 -1.03 -10.25
CA HIS A 275 -4.35 -1.36 -9.56
C HIS A 275 -4.02 -2.86 -9.61
N HIS A 276 -5.02 -3.74 -9.65
CA HIS A 276 -4.81 -5.18 -9.83
C HIS A 276 -4.20 -5.50 -11.19
N VAL A 277 -4.64 -4.78 -12.23
CA VAL A 277 -4.12 -4.94 -13.60
C VAL A 277 -2.66 -4.47 -13.68
N VAL A 278 -2.34 -3.33 -13.05
CA VAL A 278 -0.95 -2.83 -13.00
C VAL A 278 -0.04 -3.77 -12.21
N GLN A 279 -0.51 -4.34 -11.10
CA GLN A 279 0.24 -5.36 -10.35
C GLN A 279 0.56 -6.58 -11.22
N GLU A 280 -0.38 -7.03 -12.05
CA GLU A 280 -0.15 -8.15 -12.96
C GLU A 280 0.90 -7.83 -14.03
N ILE A 281 0.82 -6.64 -14.65
CA ILE A 281 1.82 -6.17 -15.62
C ILE A 281 3.21 -6.13 -14.97
N GLN A 282 3.29 -5.62 -13.74
CA GLN A 282 4.53 -5.55 -12.98
C GLN A 282 5.11 -6.95 -12.72
N LEU A 283 4.26 -7.94 -12.40
CA LEU A 283 4.69 -9.32 -12.20
C LEU A 283 5.14 -9.99 -13.50
N LYS A 284 4.43 -9.78 -14.61
CA LYS A 284 4.84 -10.27 -15.94
C LYS A 284 6.22 -9.73 -16.32
N GLN A 285 6.47 -8.44 -16.10
CA GLN A 285 7.78 -7.83 -16.34
C GLN A 285 8.87 -8.38 -15.41
N LYS A 286 8.56 -8.60 -14.12
CA LYS A 286 9.49 -9.22 -13.17
C LYS A 286 9.83 -10.67 -13.56
N ARG A 287 8.86 -11.46 -14.04
CA ARG A 287 9.07 -12.83 -14.54
C ARG A 287 9.96 -12.84 -15.79
N ALA A 288 9.64 -12.00 -16.78
CA ALA A 288 10.45 -11.88 -18.00
C ALA A 288 11.91 -11.46 -17.71
N ARG A 289 12.12 -10.51 -16.78
CA ARG A 289 13.47 -10.13 -16.33
C ARG A 289 14.22 -11.29 -15.67
N ARG A 290 13.54 -12.08 -14.83
CA ARG A 290 14.13 -13.27 -14.20
C ARG A 290 14.50 -14.34 -15.22
N GLU A 291 13.66 -14.56 -16.23
CA GLU A 291 13.92 -15.53 -17.29
C GLU A 291 15.12 -15.10 -18.16
N ARG A 292 15.22 -13.82 -18.52
CA ARG A 292 16.40 -13.28 -19.23
C ARG A 292 17.68 -13.41 -18.40
N ALA A 293 17.60 -13.10 -17.10
CA ALA A 293 18.74 -13.28 -16.19
C ALA A 293 19.17 -14.75 -16.07
N LYS A 294 18.20 -15.69 -16.05
CA LYS A 294 18.49 -17.14 -16.06
C LYS A 294 19.08 -17.62 -17.39
N ARG A 295 18.70 -17.00 -18.52
CA ARG A 295 19.25 -17.31 -19.85
C ARG A 295 20.65 -16.74 -20.08
N GLY A 296 21.25 -16.06 -19.09
CA GLY A 296 22.60 -15.49 -19.22
C GLY A 296 22.68 -14.30 -20.19
N GLU A 297 21.54 -13.79 -20.66
CA GLU A 297 21.47 -12.55 -21.42
C GLU A 297 21.71 -11.38 -20.45
N VAL A 298 22.98 -11.11 -20.17
CA VAL A 298 23.40 -9.84 -19.56
C VAL A 298 22.85 -8.74 -20.46
N ALA A 299 22.08 -7.82 -19.88
CA ALA A 299 21.59 -6.66 -20.58
C ALA A 299 22.77 -5.86 -21.12
N GLY A 300 23.13 -6.10 -22.39
CA GLY A 300 23.93 -5.18 -23.18
C GLY A 300 23.12 -3.90 -23.34
N GLY A 301 23.44 -2.90 -22.53
CA GLY A 301 22.75 -1.62 -22.56
C GLY A 301 23.18 -0.70 -21.42
N ALA A 302 24.26 0.05 -21.69
CA ALA A 302 24.83 1.15 -20.91
C ALA A 302 25.71 0.77 -19.70
N SER A 303 26.92 0.27 -20.00
CA SER A 303 28.10 0.61 -19.22
C SER A 303 29.14 1.19 -20.17
N ASP A 304 29.30 2.52 -20.11
CA ASP A 304 30.53 3.18 -20.51
C ASP A 304 31.67 2.47 -19.77
N GLY A 305 32.59 1.88 -20.54
CA GLY A 305 33.87 1.41 -20.03
C GLY A 305 34.74 2.63 -19.74
N SER A 306 34.83 3.03 -18.48
CA SER A 306 35.96 3.80 -17.95
C SER A 306 35.90 3.78 -16.42
N LEU A 307 37.05 3.65 -15.78
CA LEU A 307 37.30 3.56 -14.33
C LEU A 307 37.30 2.12 -13.75
N ALA A 308 38.14 1.27 -14.32
CA ALA A 308 38.77 0.16 -13.59
C ALA A 308 40.27 0.44 -13.41
N ALA A 309 40.61 1.51 -12.68
CA ALA A 309 41.96 1.75 -12.15
C ALA A 309 41.92 2.91 -11.15
N ALA A 310 41.67 2.62 -9.87
CA ALA A 310 42.25 3.33 -8.72
C ALA A 310 41.64 2.83 -7.40
N ASN A 311 42.55 2.52 -6.46
CA ASN A 311 42.37 2.47 -5.01
C ASN A 311 41.56 1.30 -4.42
N GLY A 312 42.27 0.20 -4.22
CA GLY A 312 42.02 -0.69 -3.09
C GLY A 312 42.66 -0.14 -1.83
N THR A 313 41.86 0.37 -0.90
CA THR A 313 42.16 0.41 0.55
C THR A 313 40.95 0.77 1.43
N ASP A 314 39.81 1.21 0.89
CA ASP A 314 38.66 1.65 1.71
C ASP A 314 37.54 0.61 1.92
N LYS A 315 37.81 -0.67 1.69
CA LYS A 315 36.76 -1.73 1.70
C LYS A 315 36.38 -2.26 3.10
N ALA A 316 37.12 -1.91 4.15
CA ALA A 316 36.84 -2.45 5.50
C ALA A 316 35.81 -1.62 6.29
N GLN A 317 35.82 -0.29 6.16
CA GLN A 317 34.96 0.59 6.97
C GLN A 317 33.54 0.75 6.39
N VAL A 318 33.39 0.65 5.07
CA VAL A 318 32.09 0.78 4.36
C VAL A 318 31.21 -0.47 4.55
N GLY A 319 31.79 -1.60 4.97
CA GLY A 319 31.06 -2.84 5.23
C GLY A 319 30.10 -2.76 6.42
N ALA A 320 30.50 -2.12 7.53
CA ALA A 320 29.70 -2.09 8.77
C ALA A 320 28.44 -1.20 8.65
N ASN A 321 28.57 -0.02 8.04
CA ASN A 321 27.43 0.88 7.81
C ASN A 321 26.47 0.33 6.76
N ASN A 322 26.98 -0.43 5.79
CA ASN A 322 26.14 -1.13 4.81
C ASN A 322 25.41 -2.34 5.39
N VAL A 323 25.87 -2.97 6.47
CA VAL A 323 25.12 -4.09 7.10
C VAL A 323 23.86 -3.58 7.78
N VAL A 324 23.95 -2.46 8.51
CA VAL A 324 22.79 -1.86 9.19
C VAL A 324 21.80 -1.28 8.18
N LEU A 325 22.28 -0.62 7.12
CA LEU A 325 21.43 -0.14 6.02
C LEU A 325 20.86 -1.27 5.15
N ASN A 326 21.57 -2.38 4.94
CA ASN A 326 21.05 -3.53 4.17
C ASN A 326 20.00 -4.36 4.92
N ILE A 327 19.92 -4.28 6.26
CA ILE A 327 18.82 -4.87 7.02
C ILE A 327 17.50 -4.14 6.69
N PHE A 328 17.55 -2.81 6.55
CA PHE A 328 16.39 -1.99 6.17
C PHE A 328 16.20 -1.85 4.65
N ASP A 329 17.27 -1.99 3.84
CA ASP A 329 17.27 -1.92 2.37
C ASP A 329 17.36 -3.29 1.70
N ARG A 330 16.94 -4.36 2.39
CA ARG A 330 16.41 -5.53 1.69
C ARG A 330 15.22 -5.04 0.89
N ARG A 331 15.44 -4.63 -0.38
CA ARG A 331 14.40 -4.33 -1.39
C ARG A 331 13.21 -5.21 -1.07
N THR A 332 12.20 -4.59 -0.47
CA THR A 332 11.01 -5.26 0.04
C THR A 332 10.35 -5.87 -1.19
N LYS A 333 10.65 -7.15 -1.42
CA LYS A 333 10.17 -7.88 -2.58
C LYS A 333 8.66 -7.86 -2.45
N ASN A 334 7.99 -7.17 -3.36
CA ASN A 334 6.54 -7.28 -3.46
C ASN A 334 6.22 -8.73 -3.86
N THR A 335 5.95 -9.56 -2.86
CA THR A 335 5.60 -10.98 -2.96
C THR A 335 4.10 -11.20 -2.87
N GLY A 336 3.29 -10.13 -2.93
CA GLY A 336 1.83 -10.24 -2.96
C GLY A 336 1.39 -11.25 -4.01
N PHE A 337 0.55 -12.19 -3.59
CA PHE A 337 -0.01 -13.18 -4.50
C PHE A 337 -1.02 -12.48 -5.43
N VAL A 338 -0.68 -12.43 -6.71
CA VAL A 338 -1.58 -11.99 -7.77
C VAL A 338 -1.86 -13.21 -8.64
N PRO A 339 -3.09 -13.75 -8.62
CA PRO A 339 -3.49 -14.80 -9.53
C PRO A 339 -3.27 -14.33 -10.99
N PRO A 340 -2.76 -15.19 -11.89
CA PRO A 340 -2.64 -14.84 -13.30
C PRO A 340 -4.02 -14.59 -13.91
N TYR A 341 -4.22 -13.46 -14.59
CA TYR A 341 -5.44 -13.23 -15.35
C TYR A 341 -5.32 -13.83 -16.75
N ASP A 342 -6.45 -14.34 -17.27
CA ASP A 342 -6.54 -14.78 -18.65
C ASP A 342 -6.33 -13.59 -19.60
N ALA A 343 -5.40 -13.74 -20.55
CA ALA A 343 -5.12 -12.75 -21.59
C ALA A 343 -6.33 -12.44 -22.49
N LYS A 344 -7.41 -13.23 -22.38
CA LYS A 344 -8.68 -13.04 -23.08
C LYS A 344 -9.64 -12.03 -22.42
N SER A 345 -9.35 -11.49 -21.23
CA SER A 345 -10.26 -10.54 -20.57
C SER A 345 -10.45 -9.26 -21.40
N GLN A 346 -11.71 -8.81 -21.53
CA GLN A 346 -12.07 -7.65 -22.36
C GLN A 346 -11.34 -6.36 -21.94
N PHE A 347 -11.05 -6.21 -20.65
CA PHE A 347 -10.33 -5.06 -20.11
C PHE A 347 -8.82 -5.11 -20.40
N TYR A 348 -8.19 -6.30 -20.40
CA TYR A 348 -6.80 -6.45 -20.84
C TYR A 348 -6.65 -6.04 -22.30
N ARG A 349 -7.64 -6.37 -23.15
CA ARG A 349 -7.67 -5.93 -24.55
C ARG A 349 -7.82 -4.42 -24.67
N PHE A 350 -8.66 -3.77 -23.86
CA PHE A 350 -8.85 -2.32 -23.85
C PHE A 350 -7.56 -1.55 -23.48
N ILE A 351 -6.84 -1.99 -22.45
CA ILE A 351 -5.56 -1.38 -22.07
C ILE A 351 -4.45 -1.74 -23.07
N ALA A 352 -4.38 -2.98 -23.55
CA ALA A 352 -3.44 -3.38 -24.58
C ALA A 352 -3.67 -2.66 -25.92
N SER A 353 -4.93 -2.33 -26.27
CA SER A 353 -5.27 -1.51 -27.44
C SER A 353 -4.93 -0.03 -27.22
N ALA A 354 -5.17 0.51 -26.02
CA ALA A 354 -4.77 1.87 -25.67
C ALA A 354 -3.24 2.05 -25.66
N THR A 355 -2.48 0.99 -25.39
CA THR A 355 -1.01 0.99 -25.42
C THR A 355 -0.45 0.82 -26.85
N LYS A 356 -1.28 0.50 -27.85
CA LYS A 356 -0.87 0.15 -29.23
C LYS A 356 -0.90 1.29 -30.25
N LEU A 357 -1.12 2.54 -29.86
CA LEU A 357 -1.05 3.67 -30.79
C LEU A 357 0.38 4.24 -30.87
N ARG A 358 1.20 3.63 -31.73
CA ARG A 358 1.99 4.25 -32.82
C ARG A 358 3.11 3.28 -33.27
N PRO A 359 3.08 2.74 -34.50
CA PRO A 359 4.20 1.98 -35.03
C PRO A 359 5.30 2.96 -35.48
N GLY A 360 6.39 3.03 -34.71
CA GLY A 360 7.67 3.55 -35.20
C GLY A 360 8.45 2.41 -35.84
N SER A 361 8.83 2.56 -37.11
CA SER A 361 9.67 1.62 -37.86
C SER A 361 11.02 1.42 -37.17
N GLY A 362 11.31 0.19 -36.73
CA GLY A 362 12.60 -0.22 -36.18
C GLY A 362 12.45 -1.13 -34.96
N GLY A 363 12.79 -2.40 -35.11
CA GLY A 363 12.56 -3.47 -34.14
C GLY A 363 13.24 -3.25 -32.77
N ALA A 364 12.52 -2.62 -31.86
CA ALA A 364 12.72 -2.73 -30.42
C ALA A 364 11.35 -2.57 -29.73
N LEU A 365 10.98 -3.53 -28.88
CA LEU A 365 9.72 -3.50 -28.13
C LEU A 365 9.79 -2.44 -27.01
N GLN A 366 9.71 -1.16 -27.38
CA GLN A 366 9.63 -0.04 -26.43
C GLN A 366 8.18 0.14 -25.97
N THR A 367 7.84 -0.42 -24.82
CA THR A 367 6.57 -0.13 -24.13
C THR A 367 6.65 1.23 -23.44
N THR A 368 6.72 2.30 -24.22
CA THR A 368 6.76 3.70 -23.75
C THR A 368 5.35 4.27 -23.68
N ALA A 369 4.55 3.82 -22.71
CA ALA A 369 3.58 4.72 -22.09
C ALA A 369 4.41 5.71 -21.26
N ARG A 370 4.86 6.79 -21.90
CA ARG A 370 5.59 7.89 -21.25
C ARG A 370 4.56 8.87 -20.71
N ASN A 371 4.78 9.34 -19.48
CA ASN A 371 3.89 10.28 -18.82
C ASN A 371 4.10 11.68 -19.43
N PRO A 372 3.09 12.27 -20.09
CA PRO A 372 3.24 13.53 -20.84
C PRO A 372 3.64 14.71 -19.94
N VAL A 373 3.26 14.68 -18.66
CA VAL A 373 3.65 15.72 -17.68
C VAL A 373 5.15 15.67 -17.38
N LEU A 374 5.73 14.47 -17.30
CA LEU A 374 7.18 14.32 -17.08
C LEU A 374 7.99 14.74 -18.32
N GLU A 375 7.43 14.56 -19.53
CA GLU A 375 8.07 15.01 -20.77
C GLU A 375 8.08 16.53 -20.89
N HIS A 376 6.97 17.19 -20.58
CA HIS A 376 6.91 18.65 -20.55
C HIS A 376 7.87 19.23 -19.50
N LEU A 377 7.92 18.63 -18.32
CA LEU A 377 8.84 19.05 -17.25
C LEU A 377 10.30 18.78 -17.61
N ASP A 378 10.61 17.65 -18.24
CA ASP A 378 11.97 17.35 -18.70
C ASP A 378 12.37 18.27 -19.87
N ALA A 379 11.45 18.64 -20.75
CA ALA A 379 11.67 19.61 -21.82
C ALA A 379 11.90 21.02 -21.26
N GLU A 380 11.08 21.48 -20.32
CA GLU A 380 11.25 22.76 -19.61
C GLU A 380 12.53 22.80 -18.77
N LEU A 381 12.89 21.70 -18.11
CA LEU A 381 14.14 21.61 -17.35
C LEU A 381 15.39 21.56 -18.26
N VAL A 382 15.24 21.17 -19.52
CA VAL A 382 16.33 21.22 -20.51
C VAL A 382 16.46 22.61 -21.10
N THR A 383 15.35 23.31 -21.35
CA THR A 383 15.36 24.68 -21.90
C THR A 383 15.72 25.75 -20.87
N ASN A 384 15.33 25.57 -19.60
CA ASN A 384 15.46 26.62 -18.56
C ASN A 384 16.55 26.36 -17.51
N ASN A 385 17.41 25.35 -17.67
CA ASN A 385 18.46 25.06 -16.69
C ASN A 385 19.88 25.39 -17.22
N PRO A 386 20.45 26.56 -16.87
CA PRO A 386 21.78 26.97 -17.33
C PRO A 386 22.92 26.11 -16.76
N MET A 387 22.66 25.23 -15.78
CA MET A 387 23.69 24.38 -15.15
C MET A 387 24.02 23.08 -15.91
N ARG A 388 23.24 22.69 -16.93
CA ARG A 388 23.58 21.52 -17.76
C ARG A 388 24.35 21.87 -19.05
N ALA A 389 24.46 23.16 -19.37
CA ALA A 389 25.15 23.65 -20.57
C ALA A 389 26.69 23.58 -20.51
N LYS A 390 27.28 23.10 -19.40
CA LYS A 390 28.74 22.89 -19.27
C LYS A 390 29.08 21.42 -19.06
N ARG A 391 28.89 20.60 -20.08
CA ARG A 391 29.78 19.47 -20.34
C ARG A 391 30.22 19.55 -21.81
N PRO A 392 31.50 19.84 -22.11
CA PRO A 392 31.97 19.79 -23.48
C PRO A 392 32.03 18.31 -23.91
N SER A 393 31.23 17.96 -24.92
CA SER A 393 31.41 16.72 -25.67
C SER A 393 32.71 16.82 -26.46
N SER A 394 33.68 16.00 -26.10
CA SER A 394 34.95 15.86 -26.83
C SER A 394 34.72 15.29 -28.23
N ALA A 395 35.14 16.08 -29.21
CA ALA A 395 35.72 15.75 -30.51
C ALA A 395 34.92 14.90 -31.53
N LEU A 396 34.61 15.56 -32.65
CA LEU A 396 34.78 14.98 -33.99
C LEU A 396 35.58 15.99 -34.84
N LYS A 397 36.87 15.71 -34.99
CA LYS A 397 37.74 16.30 -36.00
C LYS A 397 37.43 15.62 -37.34
N GLY A 398 37.12 16.42 -38.35
CA GLY A 398 37.09 16.04 -39.77
C GLY A 398 36.97 17.32 -40.57
N GLY A 399 38.08 17.75 -41.19
CA GLY A 399 38.17 19.05 -41.85
C GLY A 399 37.81 19.03 -43.33
N SER A 400 37.48 20.22 -43.87
CA SER A 400 37.86 20.70 -45.22
C SER A 400 37.21 22.05 -45.51
N GLY A 401 37.97 23.02 -46.05
CA GLY A 401 37.46 24.00 -47.03
C GLY A 401 37.10 25.43 -46.57
N THR A 402 38.09 26.32 -46.62
CA THR A 402 38.10 27.67 -47.27
C THR A 402 36.83 28.54 -47.31
N SER A 403 36.88 29.74 -46.70
CA SER A 403 37.12 31.06 -47.35
C SER A 403 36.31 32.24 -46.75
N ASN A 404 37.07 33.28 -46.35
CA ASN A 404 36.83 34.74 -46.41
C ASN A 404 35.64 35.45 -45.75
N GLY A 405 35.97 36.51 -44.98
CA GLY A 405 35.34 37.83 -45.14
C GLY A 405 34.85 38.58 -43.89
N SER A 406 35.70 39.49 -43.37
CA SER A 406 35.40 40.85 -42.83
C SER A 406 34.24 41.12 -41.84
N GLY A 407 34.57 41.73 -40.68
CA GLY A 407 33.62 42.49 -39.82
C GLY A 407 33.29 43.90 -40.38
N PRO A 408 32.83 44.90 -39.57
CA PRO A 408 32.54 44.91 -38.12
C PRO A 408 31.22 45.62 -37.70
N SER A 409 30.93 45.56 -36.39
CA SER A 409 30.22 46.55 -35.52
C SER A 409 28.93 47.26 -35.96
N GLY A 410 27.88 47.15 -35.15
CA GLY A 410 26.73 48.06 -35.18
C GLY A 410 25.70 47.79 -34.08
N SER A 411 25.68 48.65 -33.06
CA SER A 411 24.74 48.71 -31.94
C SER A 411 23.41 49.37 -32.35
N ALA A 412 22.26 48.74 -32.08
CA ALA A 412 20.96 49.40 -31.90
C ALA A 412 19.95 48.44 -31.23
N PRO A 413 19.03 48.94 -30.37
CA PRO A 413 18.11 48.12 -29.56
C PRO A 413 16.84 47.74 -30.32
N PRO A 414 16.14 46.63 -29.99
CA PRO A 414 14.82 46.37 -30.56
C PRO A 414 13.71 47.09 -29.78
N ALA A 415 12.83 47.74 -30.55
CA ALA A 415 11.55 48.30 -30.14
C ALA A 415 10.49 47.18 -29.91
N PRO A 416 9.30 47.48 -29.33
CA PRO A 416 8.44 46.50 -28.68
C PRO A 416 7.64 45.65 -29.68
N ILE A 417 7.44 44.38 -29.34
CA ILE A 417 6.64 43.43 -30.14
C ILE A 417 5.16 43.65 -29.82
N ALA A 418 4.41 43.97 -30.86
CA ALA A 418 2.97 44.12 -30.89
C ALA A 418 2.23 42.78 -30.78
N GLU A 419 1.04 42.84 -30.19
CA GLU A 419 0.01 41.81 -30.20
C GLU A 419 -0.38 41.40 -31.63
N GLY A 420 -0.63 40.10 -31.81
CA GLY A 420 -1.09 39.52 -33.06
C GLY A 420 -1.68 38.14 -32.82
N SER A 421 -2.91 38.12 -32.33
CA SER A 421 -3.80 36.97 -32.29
C SER A 421 -4.26 36.60 -33.70
N ASN A 422 -4.30 35.30 -34.01
CA ASN A 422 -5.13 34.76 -35.09
C ASN A 422 -5.80 33.48 -34.54
N VAL A 423 -6.92 33.67 -33.86
CA VAL A 423 -7.86 32.58 -33.53
C VAL A 423 -8.98 32.63 -34.56
N ASN A 424 -9.18 31.50 -35.22
CA ASN A 424 -10.10 31.34 -36.34
C ASN A 424 -11.55 31.54 -35.88
N ALA A 425 -12.35 32.28 -36.66
CA ALA A 425 -13.74 32.65 -36.35
C ALA A 425 -14.72 31.46 -36.22
N HIS A 426 -14.27 30.23 -36.48
CA HIS A 426 -15.07 29.01 -36.33
C HIS A 426 -15.02 28.40 -34.91
N ASP A 427 -13.99 28.72 -34.10
CA ASP A 427 -13.82 28.16 -32.76
C ASP A 427 -14.58 28.94 -31.68
N ALA A 428 -14.92 30.20 -31.95
CA ALA A 428 -15.70 31.05 -31.03
C ALA A 428 -17.18 30.63 -30.94
N ALA A 429 -17.73 29.99 -31.99
CA ALA A 429 -19.12 29.54 -32.01
C ALA A 429 -19.35 28.27 -31.16
N MET A 430 -18.36 27.39 -31.06
CA MET A 430 -18.45 26.16 -30.24
C MET A 430 -18.40 26.43 -28.73
N LEU A 431 -17.75 27.52 -28.31
CA LEU A 431 -17.62 27.88 -26.89
C LEU A 431 -18.87 28.57 -26.31
N SER A 432 -19.70 29.21 -27.15
CA SER A 432 -20.96 29.83 -26.70
C SER A 432 -22.08 28.80 -26.52
N THR A 433 -22.03 27.68 -27.24
CA THR A 433 -23.06 26.63 -27.14
C THR A 433 -22.91 25.81 -25.85
N TYR A 434 -21.67 25.65 -25.35
CA TYR A 434 -21.40 24.92 -24.10
C TYR A 434 -21.72 25.72 -22.82
N THR A 435 -21.77 27.04 -22.89
CA THR A 435 -22.09 27.91 -21.74
C THR A 435 -23.60 28.09 -21.50
N ALA A 436 -24.45 27.71 -22.46
CA ALA A 436 -25.91 27.74 -22.32
C ALA A 436 -26.51 26.44 -21.75
N ALA A 437 -25.75 25.34 -21.71
CA ALA A 437 -26.21 24.06 -21.17
C ALA A 437 -25.83 23.83 -19.68
N LEU A 438 -25.21 24.82 -19.04
CA LEU A 438 -24.75 24.77 -17.64
C LEU A 438 -25.28 25.97 -16.80
N LYS A 439 -26.40 26.55 -17.23
CA LYS A 439 -27.35 27.30 -16.40
C LYS A 439 -28.69 26.62 -16.50
#